data_AF-A0A098AV53-F1
#
_entry.id   AF-A0A098AV53-F1
#
_cell.length_a   1.000
_cell.length_b   1.000
_cell.length_c   1.000
_cell.angle_alpha   90.00
_cell.angle_beta   90.00
_cell.angle_gamma   90.00
#
_symmetry.space_group_name_H-M   'P 1'
#
loop_
_entity.id
_entity.type
_entity.pdbx_description
1 polymer ?
#
loop_
_entity_poly.entity_id
_entity_poly.type
_entity_poly.pdbx_seq_one_letter_code
_entity_poly.pdbx_strand_id
1 'polypeptide(L)'
;MTNKISNKCCCGSTIVSTCKIEENNLCPICKTTGAKVKNITVKHLVLETLSKLVGDTDYYLCMDEECDIVYYNTESNIKFNKQQVKVPIWFKKDANPKYACYCSRITEEQVINAVIKDGARNIKDVINLTGAMKNAQCQKNNPLGKCCHQIIQDAVDKGLAMK
;
A
#
# COMPACT_ATOMS: atom_id res chain seq x y z
N MET A 1 -45.73 -9.92 -15.97
CA MET A 1 -45.15 -8.69 -15.39
C MET A 1 -43.83 -8.44 -16.08
N THR A 2 -43.76 -7.28 -16.70
CA THR A 2 -42.70 -6.74 -17.54
C THR A 2 -41.40 -6.53 -16.76
N ASN A 3 -40.26 -6.91 -17.34
CA ASN A 3 -39.19 -5.93 -17.45
C ASN A 3 -38.38 -6.12 -18.74
N LYS A 4 -38.36 -5.03 -19.50
CA LYS A 4 -37.86 -4.90 -20.86
C LYS A 4 -36.53 -4.14 -20.72
N ILE A 5 -35.39 -4.83 -20.80
CA ILE A 5 -34.11 -4.15 -20.99
C ILE A 5 -33.81 -4.20 -22.49
N SER A 6 -34.22 -3.13 -23.15
CA SER A 6 -33.91 -2.83 -24.54
C SER A 6 -32.47 -2.35 -24.64
N ASN A 7 -31.51 -3.27 -24.76
CA ASN A 7 -30.19 -2.92 -25.29
C ASN A 7 -30.20 -3.06 -26.81
N LYS A 8 -30.55 -1.94 -27.46
CA LYS A 8 -30.44 -1.75 -28.90
C LYS A 8 -28.95 -1.65 -29.24
N CYS A 9 -28.31 -2.79 -29.47
CA CYS A 9 -26.95 -2.87 -29.97
C CYS A 9 -27.01 -2.88 -31.51
N CYS A 10 -26.64 -1.76 -32.13
CA CYS A 10 -26.47 -1.67 -33.57
C CYS A 10 -24.97 -1.81 -33.91
N CYS A 11 -24.72 -2.69 -34.88
CA CYS A 11 -23.47 -2.92 -35.61
C CYS A 11 -22.46 -3.87 -34.96
N GLY A 12 -22.27 -4.99 -35.66
CA GLY A 12 -21.40 -6.09 -35.28
C GLY A 12 -19.91 -5.80 -35.49
N SER A 13 -19.11 -6.45 -34.66
CA SER A 13 -17.98 -7.28 -35.07
C SER A 13 -17.53 -8.04 -33.83
N THR A 14 -17.50 -9.36 -33.96
CA THR A 14 -17.03 -10.28 -32.93
C THR A 14 -15.57 -10.02 -32.63
N ILE A 15 -15.31 -9.25 -31.58
CA ILE A 15 -14.05 -9.33 -30.84
C ILE A 15 -14.46 -9.59 -29.42
N VAL A 16 -14.45 -10.87 -29.04
CA VAL A 16 -14.44 -11.27 -27.64
C VAL A 16 -13.13 -10.71 -27.09
N SER A 17 -13.18 -9.49 -26.58
CA SER A 17 -12.12 -8.93 -25.76
C SER A 17 -12.13 -9.78 -24.50
N THR A 18 -11.36 -10.87 -24.55
CA THR A 18 -10.97 -11.59 -23.36
C THR A 18 -10.21 -10.58 -22.54
N CYS A 19 -10.88 -10.01 -21.53
CA CYS A 19 -10.23 -9.29 -20.46
C CYS A 19 -9.27 -10.29 -19.81
N LYS A 20 -8.02 -10.33 -20.29
CA LYS A 20 -6.93 -11.01 -19.60
C LYS A 20 -6.87 -10.34 -18.24
N ILE A 21 -7.45 -10.97 -17.22
CA ILE A 21 -7.13 -10.64 -15.85
C ILE A 21 -5.62 -10.83 -15.78
N GLU A 22 -4.88 -9.75 -15.54
CA GLU A 22 -3.43 -9.80 -15.41
C GLU A 22 -3.09 -10.67 -14.19
N GLU A 23 -2.99 -12.00 -14.36
CA GLU A 23 -2.62 -12.97 -13.32
C GLU A 23 -1.30 -12.60 -12.63
N ASN A 24 -0.51 -11.73 -13.26
CA ASN A 24 0.74 -11.20 -12.76
C ASN A 24 0.60 -10.32 -11.51
N ASN A 25 -0.60 -9.82 -11.18
CA ASN A 25 -0.81 -9.01 -10.00
C ASN A 25 -1.20 -9.82 -8.74
N LEU A 26 -1.36 -11.14 -8.83
CA LEU A 26 -1.74 -11.97 -7.68
C LEU A 26 -0.50 -12.45 -6.91
N CYS A 27 -0.56 -12.37 -5.59
CA CYS A 27 0.52 -12.89 -4.76
C CYS A 27 0.67 -14.41 -5.00
N PRO A 28 1.87 -14.92 -5.29
CA PRO A 28 2.04 -16.34 -5.59
C PRO A 28 1.72 -17.27 -4.41
N ILE A 29 1.73 -16.74 -3.18
CA ILE A 29 1.50 -17.47 -1.93
C ILE A 29 0.03 -17.42 -1.50
N CYS A 30 -0.52 -16.24 -1.21
CA CYS A 30 -1.89 -16.09 -0.69
C CYS A 30 -2.96 -15.84 -1.76
N LYS A 31 -2.56 -15.61 -3.02
CA LYS A 31 -3.44 -15.26 -4.15
C LYS A 31 -4.19 -13.92 -4.01
N THR A 32 -3.98 -13.16 -2.94
CA THR A 32 -4.47 -11.78 -2.81
C THR A 32 -3.79 -10.85 -3.82
N THR A 33 -4.57 -9.97 -4.43
CA THR A 33 -4.08 -8.92 -5.35
C THR A 33 -3.10 -7.98 -4.64
N GLY A 34 -1.97 -7.70 -5.28
CA GLY A 34 -0.99 -6.75 -4.78
C GLY A 34 -1.12 -5.36 -5.39
N ALA A 35 -0.62 -4.36 -4.66
CA ALA A 35 -0.50 -3.00 -5.17
C ALA A 35 0.81 -2.85 -5.97
N LYS A 36 0.76 -2.31 -7.18
CA LYS A 36 1.97 -2.08 -8.00
C LYS A 36 2.91 -1.07 -7.34
N VAL A 37 4.20 -1.41 -7.27
CA VAL A 37 5.27 -0.63 -6.64
C VAL A 37 6.51 -0.61 -7.54
N LYS A 38 7.16 0.55 -7.67
CA LYS A 38 8.35 0.68 -8.50
C LYS A 38 9.54 -0.07 -7.91
N ASN A 39 10.39 -0.64 -8.76
CA ASN A 39 11.58 -1.39 -8.32
C ASN A 39 12.50 -0.57 -7.38
N ILE A 40 12.61 0.75 -7.61
CA ILE A 40 13.39 1.66 -6.78
C ILE A 40 12.91 1.66 -5.33
N THR A 41 11.61 1.57 -5.08
CA THR A 41 11.05 1.49 -3.72
C THR A 41 11.49 0.19 -3.06
N VAL A 42 11.32 -0.93 -3.75
CA VAL A 42 11.75 -2.26 -3.27
C VAL A 42 13.23 -2.26 -2.95
N LYS A 43 14.07 -1.73 -3.84
CA LYS A 43 15.53 -1.62 -3.66
C LYS A 43 15.95 -0.86 -2.41
N HIS A 44 15.22 0.19 -2.02
CA HIS A 44 15.53 0.95 -0.81
C HIS A 44 15.07 0.22 0.47
N LEU A 45 13.97 -0.54 0.38
CA LEU A 45 13.31 -1.13 1.54
C LEU A 45 13.71 -2.57 1.85
N VAL A 46 14.21 -3.35 0.88
CA VAL A 46 14.80 -4.66 1.18
C VAL A 46 16.12 -4.50 1.94
N LEU A 47 16.51 -5.53 2.69
CA LEU A 47 17.82 -5.58 3.34
C LEU A 47 18.95 -5.32 2.34
N GLU A 48 20.00 -4.64 2.79
CA GLU A 48 21.09 -4.20 1.91
C GLU A 48 21.78 -5.36 1.19
N THR A 49 21.92 -6.50 1.89
CA THR A 49 22.45 -7.77 1.35
C THR A 49 21.62 -8.34 0.20
N LEU A 50 20.34 -7.99 0.13
CA LEU A 50 19.38 -8.45 -0.87
C LEU A 50 19.12 -7.42 -1.97
N SER A 51 19.61 -6.18 -1.82
CA SER A 51 19.37 -5.09 -2.78
C SER A 51 19.81 -5.41 -4.22
N LYS A 52 20.82 -6.27 -4.39
CA LYS A 52 21.31 -6.73 -5.70
C LYS A 52 20.41 -7.77 -6.36
N LEU A 53 19.51 -8.40 -5.59
CA LEU A 53 18.50 -9.34 -6.10
C LEU A 53 17.26 -8.60 -6.63
N VAL A 54 17.14 -7.30 -6.39
CA VAL A 54 16.03 -6.51 -6.94
C VAL A 54 16.32 -6.27 -8.42
N GLY A 55 15.43 -6.78 -9.27
CA GLY A 55 15.50 -6.63 -10.72
C GLY A 55 15.12 -5.24 -11.22
N ASP A 56 15.15 -5.08 -12.53
CA ASP A 56 14.88 -3.80 -13.19
C ASP A 56 13.39 -3.54 -13.45
N THR A 57 12.53 -4.55 -13.24
CA THR A 57 11.08 -4.45 -13.42
C THR A 57 10.35 -4.13 -12.12
N ASP A 58 9.16 -3.55 -12.26
CA ASP A 58 8.30 -3.20 -11.12
C ASP A 58 7.80 -4.45 -10.37
N TYR A 59 7.44 -4.25 -9.10
CA TYR A 59 6.97 -5.30 -8.20
C TYR A 59 5.53 -5.02 -7.77
N TYR A 60 4.98 -5.95 -6.99
CA TYR A 60 3.73 -5.79 -6.28
C TYR A 60 3.96 -5.93 -4.78
N LEU A 61 3.32 -5.07 -3.99
CA LEU A 61 3.19 -5.19 -2.54
C LEU A 61 1.97 -6.07 -2.24
N CYS A 62 2.15 -7.21 -1.59
CA CYS A 62 1.06 -8.07 -1.15
C CYS A 62 0.22 -7.36 -0.09
N MET A 63 -1.07 -7.16 -0.38
CA MET A 63 -2.02 -6.42 0.46
C MET A 63 -2.76 -7.29 1.48
N ASP A 64 -2.32 -8.53 1.67
CA ASP A 64 -2.86 -9.44 2.67
C ASP A 64 -2.17 -9.22 4.03
N GLU A 65 -2.97 -9.11 5.09
CA GLU A 65 -2.49 -8.79 6.44
C GLU A 65 -1.75 -9.94 7.14
N GLU A 66 -2.05 -11.18 6.77
CA GLU A 66 -1.54 -12.41 7.39
C GLU A 66 -0.39 -13.03 6.58
N CYS A 67 -0.32 -12.74 5.28
CA CYS A 67 0.71 -13.27 4.38
C CYS A 67 2.10 -12.73 4.74
N ASP A 68 3.10 -13.60 4.84
CA ASP A 68 4.49 -13.18 5.10
C ASP A 68 5.17 -12.50 3.91
N ILE A 69 4.65 -12.65 2.69
CA ILE A 69 5.19 -11.97 1.52
C ILE A 69 4.90 -10.48 1.62
N VAL A 70 5.93 -9.68 1.34
CA VAL A 70 5.83 -8.22 1.20
C VAL A 70 5.86 -7.87 -0.28
N TYR A 71 6.99 -8.09 -0.95
CA TYR A 71 7.14 -7.78 -2.36
C TYR A 71 7.25 -9.03 -3.20
N TYR A 72 6.67 -9.00 -4.40
CA TYR A 72 6.84 -10.07 -5.38
C TYR A 72 6.79 -9.51 -6.80
N ASN A 73 7.44 -10.22 -7.71
CA ASN A 73 7.29 -10.04 -9.14
C ASN A 73 7.11 -11.45 -9.74
N THR A 74 5.98 -11.69 -10.40
CA THR A 74 5.63 -13.01 -10.93
C THR A 74 6.44 -13.38 -12.17
N GLU A 75 6.83 -12.40 -12.98
CA GLU A 75 7.59 -12.61 -14.23
C GLU A 75 9.02 -13.09 -13.97
N SER A 76 9.70 -12.47 -13.00
CA SER A 76 11.05 -12.84 -12.55
C SER A 76 11.07 -13.90 -11.45
N ASN A 77 9.90 -14.26 -10.92
CA ASN A 77 9.73 -15.19 -9.78
C ASN A 77 10.51 -14.77 -8.51
N ILE A 78 10.73 -13.47 -8.33
CA ILE A 78 11.42 -12.91 -7.16
C ILE A 78 10.39 -12.52 -6.09
N LYS A 79 10.70 -12.82 -4.84
CA LYS A 79 9.86 -12.48 -3.68
C LYS A 79 10.70 -12.10 -2.47
N PHE A 80 10.18 -11.18 -1.67
CA PHE A 80 10.75 -10.75 -0.40
C PHE A 80 9.68 -10.84 0.69
N ASN A 81 10.01 -11.52 1.80
CA ASN A 81 9.14 -11.63 2.96
C ASN A 81 9.39 -10.52 3.98
N LYS A 82 8.61 -10.50 5.07
CA LYS A 82 8.74 -9.51 6.16
C LYS A 82 10.16 -9.43 6.73
N GLN A 83 10.84 -10.56 6.88
CA GLN A 83 12.19 -10.64 7.46
C GLN A 83 13.27 -10.08 6.51
N GLN A 84 12.95 -9.92 5.22
CA GLN A 84 13.84 -9.42 4.19
C GLN A 84 13.63 -7.92 3.89
N VAL A 85 12.77 -7.24 4.63
CA VAL A 85 12.45 -5.82 4.49
C VAL A 85 12.82 -5.07 5.77
N LYS A 86 13.35 -3.86 5.63
CA LYS A 86 13.91 -3.02 6.72
C LYS A 86 12.86 -2.41 7.65
N VAL A 87 11.59 -2.42 7.26
CA VAL A 87 10.50 -1.76 7.97
C VAL A 87 9.26 -2.66 8.04
N PRO A 88 8.48 -2.59 9.13
CA PRO A 88 7.18 -3.24 9.19
C PRO A 88 6.22 -2.62 8.18
N ILE A 89 5.27 -3.42 7.67
CA ILE A 89 4.26 -2.99 6.70
C ILE A 89 2.98 -2.66 7.45
N TRP A 90 2.56 -1.39 7.49
CA TRP A 90 1.61 -0.85 8.46
C TRP A 90 0.27 -1.61 8.58
N PHE A 91 -0.22 -2.19 7.48
CA PHE A 91 -1.47 -2.96 7.45
C PHE A 91 -1.30 -4.44 7.82
N LYS A 92 -0.07 -4.98 7.88
CA LYS A 92 0.11 -6.36 8.33
C LYS A 92 -0.22 -6.48 9.81
N LYS A 93 -0.83 -7.60 10.18
CA LYS A 93 -1.41 -7.79 11.51
C LYS A 93 -0.36 -7.67 12.63
N ASP A 94 0.82 -8.20 12.38
CA ASP A 94 1.97 -8.22 13.29
C ASP A 94 2.89 -6.99 13.15
N ALA A 95 2.48 -5.98 12.38
CA ALA A 95 3.29 -4.78 12.19
C ALA A 95 3.48 -4.02 13.50
N ASN A 96 4.73 -3.93 13.94
CA ASN A 96 5.12 -3.17 15.12
C ASN A 96 6.44 -2.41 14.86
N PRO A 97 6.44 -1.07 14.90
CA PRO A 97 5.27 -0.19 15.02
C PRO A 97 4.43 -0.14 13.72
N LYS A 98 3.17 0.30 13.83
CA LYS A 98 2.33 0.65 12.67
C LYS A 98 2.59 2.09 12.25
N TYR A 99 3.39 2.30 11.21
CA TYR A 99 3.70 3.64 10.71
C TYR A 99 2.56 4.22 9.86
N ALA A 100 2.11 5.43 10.20
CA ALA A 100 1.29 6.25 9.30
C ALA A 100 2.15 7.08 8.35
N CYS A 101 3.31 7.58 8.81
CA CYS A 101 4.28 8.29 7.98
C CYS A 101 5.68 7.69 8.15
N TYR A 102 6.12 6.88 7.19
CA TYR A 102 7.45 6.26 7.21
C TYR A 102 8.60 7.26 7.17
N CYS A 103 8.45 8.38 6.44
CA CYS A 103 9.52 9.38 6.29
C CYS A 103 9.84 10.09 7.61
N SER A 104 8.80 10.43 8.38
CA SER A 104 8.92 11.10 9.68
C SER A 104 8.85 10.13 10.86
N ARG A 105 8.76 8.81 10.60
CA ARG A 105 8.55 7.75 11.61
C ARG A 105 7.38 8.02 12.56
N ILE A 106 6.28 8.59 12.04
CA ILE A 106 5.05 8.83 12.81
C ILE A 106 4.16 7.59 12.74
N THR A 107 3.71 7.09 13.89
CA THR A 107 2.83 5.93 14.01
C THR A 107 1.36 6.30 13.84
N GLU A 108 0.52 5.30 13.52
CA GLU A 108 -0.94 5.42 13.54
C GLU A 108 -1.41 5.92 14.92
N GLU A 109 -0.86 5.36 15.99
CA GLU A 109 -1.20 5.75 17.37
C GLU A 109 -0.87 7.21 17.65
N GLN A 110 0.26 7.73 17.17
CA GLN A 110 0.61 9.15 17.31
C GLN A 110 -0.37 10.06 16.57
N VAL A 111 -0.85 9.64 15.39
CA VAL A 111 -1.89 10.40 14.66
C VAL A 111 -3.21 10.38 15.44
N ILE A 112 -3.63 9.22 15.94
CA ILE A 112 -4.86 9.08 16.74
C ILE A 112 -4.77 9.91 18.03
N ASN A 113 -3.64 9.87 18.74
CA ASN A 113 -3.42 10.66 19.95
C ASN A 113 -3.50 12.17 19.65
N ALA A 114 -2.96 12.63 18.51
CA ALA A 114 -3.09 14.04 18.12
C ALA A 114 -4.56 14.47 17.94
N VAL A 115 -5.43 13.57 17.47
CA VAL A 115 -6.87 13.84 17.33
C VAL A 115 -7.58 13.82 18.69
N ILE A 116 -7.38 12.76 19.48
CA ILE A 116 -8.14 12.52 20.72
C ILE A 116 -7.67 13.44 21.85
N LYS A 117 -6.36 13.61 22.00
CA LYS A 117 -5.75 14.32 23.15
C LYS A 117 -5.40 15.76 22.82
N ASP A 118 -4.86 16.01 21.63
CA ASP A 118 -4.32 17.33 21.25
C ASP A 118 -5.30 18.16 20.41
N GLY A 119 -6.46 17.59 20.06
CA GLY A 119 -7.57 18.31 19.42
C GLY A 119 -7.42 18.53 17.91
N ALA A 120 -6.54 17.79 17.22
CA ALA A 120 -6.44 17.81 15.77
C ALA A 120 -7.77 17.41 15.12
N ARG A 121 -8.21 18.12 14.07
CA ARG A 121 -9.50 17.85 13.38
C ARG A 121 -9.33 17.40 11.94
N ASN A 122 -8.13 17.52 11.40
CA ASN A 122 -7.82 17.23 10.01
C ASN A 122 -6.31 16.96 9.85
N ILE A 123 -5.90 16.56 8.65
CA ILE A 123 -4.49 16.27 8.32
C ILE A 123 -3.57 17.45 8.58
N LYS A 124 -3.99 18.70 8.32
CA LYS A 124 -3.14 19.88 8.51
C LYS A 124 -2.78 20.05 9.98
N ASP A 125 -3.74 19.85 10.88
CA ASP A 125 -3.51 19.90 12.32
C ASP A 125 -2.53 18.79 12.75
N VAL A 126 -2.74 17.57 12.24
CA VAL A 126 -1.85 16.43 12.50
C VAL A 126 -0.42 16.69 12.01
N ILE A 127 -0.24 17.25 10.81
CA ILE A 127 1.09 17.59 10.28
C ILE A 127 1.77 18.63 11.18
N ASN A 128 1.03 19.64 11.64
CA ASN A 128 1.57 20.68 12.52
C ASN A 128 2.01 20.11 13.86
N LEU A 129 1.20 19.24 14.46
CA LEU A 129 1.45 18.66 15.78
C LEU A 129 2.52 17.55 15.75
N THR A 130 2.47 16.65 14.77
CA THR A 130 3.31 15.44 14.74
C THR A 130 4.57 15.58 13.89
N GLY A 131 4.58 16.50 12.93
CA GLY A 131 5.67 16.59 11.94
C GLY A 131 5.62 15.51 10.85
N ALA A 132 4.51 14.78 10.71
CA ALA A 132 4.27 13.94 9.55
C ALA A 132 4.44 14.74 8.24
N MET A 133 4.90 14.06 7.19
CA MET A 133 5.05 14.63 5.83
C MET A 133 6.07 15.78 5.65
N LYS A 134 6.79 16.23 6.68
CA LYS A 134 7.75 17.36 6.59
C LYS A 134 8.95 17.10 5.66
N ASN A 135 9.53 15.90 5.67
CA ASN A 135 10.70 15.52 4.87
C ASN A 135 10.38 14.38 3.91
N ALA A 136 9.48 14.63 2.96
CA ALA A 136 8.90 13.59 2.12
C ALA A 136 9.93 12.94 1.18
N GLN A 137 10.20 11.65 1.41
CA GLN A 137 10.95 10.76 0.51
C GLN A 137 10.16 9.46 0.29
N CYS A 138 8.84 9.60 0.12
CA CYS A 138 7.89 8.50 0.12
C CYS A 138 8.20 7.39 -0.89
N GLN A 139 8.76 7.74 -2.06
CA GLN A 139 9.19 6.75 -3.05
C GLN A 139 10.25 5.78 -2.51
N LYS A 140 11.09 6.22 -1.57
CA LYS A 140 12.16 5.41 -0.98
C LYS A 140 11.75 4.77 0.34
N ASN A 141 10.90 5.45 1.11
CA ASN A 141 10.65 5.11 2.51
C ASN A 141 9.27 4.48 2.77
N ASN A 142 8.25 4.77 1.95
CA ASN A 142 6.92 4.18 2.12
C ASN A 142 6.87 2.85 1.35
N PRO A 143 6.38 1.74 1.94
CA PRO A 143 6.28 0.48 1.22
C PRO A 143 5.46 0.49 -0.07
N LEU A 144 4.51 1.42 -0.23
CA LEU A 144 3.80 1.64 -1.51
C LEU A 144 4.59 2.46 -2.53
N GLY A 145 5.68 3.11 -2.12
CA GLY A 145 6.40 4.08 -2.94
C GLY A 145 5.59 5.35 -3.23
N LYS A 146 4.51 5.60 -2.48
CA LYS A 146 3.55 6.70 -2.68
C LYS A 146 3.39 7.54 -1.41
N CYS A 147 2.81 8.73 -1.58
CA CYS A 147 2.50 9.63 -0.46
C CYS A 147 1.64 8.92 0.60
N CYS A 148 1.94 9.15 1.88
CA CYS A 148 1.22 8.57 3.01
C CYS A 148 -0.09 9.31 3.37
N HIS A 149 -0.51 10.28 2.56
CA HIS A 149 -1.69 11.11 2.82
C HIS A 149 -2.93 10.28 3.21
N GLN A 150 -3.26 9.24 2.44
CA GLN A 150 -4.42 8.39 2.74
C GLN A 150 -4.26 7.63 4.05
N ILE A 151 -3.08 7.07 4.33
CA ILE A 151 -2.82 6.34 5.59
C ILE A 151 -2.99 7.27 6.80
N ILE A 152 -2.56 8.53 6.67
CA ILE A 152 -2.77 9.54 7.71
C ILE A 152 -4.26 9.93 7.79
N GLN A 153 -4.96 10.09 6.67
CA GLN A 153 -6.40 10.37 6.66
C GLN A 153 -7.18 9.28 7.40
N ASP A 154 -6.91 8.01 7.09
CA ASP A 154 -7.58 6.88 7.71
C ASP A 154 -7.36 6.87 9.24
N ALA A 155 -6.14 7.19 9.69
CA ALA A 155 -5.82 7.32 11.11
C ALA A 155 -6.49 8.53 11.78
N VAL A 156 -6.65 9.65 11.05
CA VAL A 156 -7.41 10.82 11.52
C VAL A 156 -8.89 10.44 11.70
N ASP A 157 -9.49 9.83 10.68
CA ASP A 157 -10.90 9.44 10.69
C ASP A 157 -11.19 8.44 11.81
N LYS A 158 -10.27 7.49 12.02
CA LYS A 158 -10.32 6.57 13.16
C LYS A 158 -10.26 7.30 14.50
N GLY A 159 -9.34 8.26 14.66
CA GLY A 159 -9.27 9.07 15.87
C GLY A 159 -10.54 9.90 16.12
N LEU A 160 -11.14 10.45 15.06
CA LEU A 160 -12.39 11.21 15.15
C LEU A 160 -13.58 10.33 15.52
N ALA A 161 -13.64 9.09 15.03
CA ALA A 161 -14.69 8.13 15.38
C ALA A 161 -14.59 7.58 16.81
N MET A 162 -13.43 7.74 17.46
CA MET A 162 -13.19 7.32 18.86
C MET A 162 -13.50 8.42 19.88
N LYS A 163 -13.76 9.64 19.43
CA LYS A 163 -14.03 10.82 20.25
C LYS A 163 -15.50 10.92 20.64
#